data_AF-A0A8B3DKK1-F1
#
_entry.id   AF-A0A8B3DKK1-F1
#
_cell.length_a   1.000
_cell.length_b   1.000
_cell.length_c   1.000
_cell.angle_alpha   90.00
_cell.angle_beta   90.00
_cell.angle_gamma   90.00
#
_symmetry.space_group_name_H-M   'P 1'
#
loop_
_entity.id
_entity.type
_entity.pdbx_description
1 polymer ?
#
loop_
_entity_poly.entity_id
_entity_poly.type
_entity_poly.pdbx_seq_one_letter_code
_entity_poly.pdbx_strand_id
1 'polypeptide(L)' 'MNTPIHAINIDFTHSSEAKLLHAVIENHMNPCNDVDEDNYLSGILVELEEAIELLESLEA' A
#
# COMPACT_ATOMS: atom_id res chain seq x y z
N MET A 1 -16.91 15.75 -5.37
CA MET A 1 -16.53 14.58 -6.20
C MET A 1 -15.97 13.56 -5.23
N ASN A 2 -16.80 12.63 -4.79
CA ASN A 2 -16.50 11.66 -3.72
C ASN A 2 -16.27 10.29 -4.36
N THR A 3 -15.24 10.15 -5.18
CA THR A 3 -14.81 8.81 -5.57
C THR A 3 -13.94 8.30 -4.42
N PRO A 4 -14.37 7.27 -3.66
CA PRO A 4 -13.55 6.74 -2.58
C PRO A 4 -12.25 6.20 -3.18
N ILE A 5 -11.15 6.33 -2.45
CA ILE A 5 -9.81 5.83 -2.82
C ILE A 5 -9.77 4.28 -2.95
N HIS A 6 -10.91 3.59 -2.90
CA HIS A 6 -11.03 2.14 -3.10
C HIS A 6 -10.99 1.70 -4.59
N ALA A 7 -10.51 2.54 -5.51
CA ALA A 7 -10.55 2.24 -6.94
C ALA A 7 -9.36 1.42 -7.45
N ILE A 8 -8.34 1.19 -6.62
CA ILE A 8 -7.24 0.30 -6.97
C ILE A 8 -7.48 -1.04 -6.27
N ASN A 9 -8.28 -1.89 -6.89
CA ASN A 9 -8.43 -3.28 -6.45
C ASN A 9 -7.20 -4.06 -6.90
N ILE A 10 -6.13 -4.03 -6.09
CA ILE A 10 -4.96 -4.88 -6.31
C ILE A 10 -5.19 -6.19 -5.57
N ASP A 11 -5.47 -7.25 -6.33
CA ASP A 11 -5.54 -8.60 -5.77
C ASP A 11 -4.13 -9.19 -5.75
N PHE A 12 -3.62 -9.49 -4.56
CA PHE A 12 -2.34 -10.19 -4.38
C PHE A 12 -2.57 -11.69 -4.28
N THR A 13 -1.74 -12.46 -4.97
CA THR A 13 -1.76 -13.93 -4.88
C THR A 13 -0.88 -14.44 -3.76
N HIS A 14 0.14 -13.67 -3.37
CA HIS A 14 1.05 -13.98 -2.28
C HIS A 14 1.50 -12.70 -1.54
N SER A 15 1.72 -12.79 -0.23
CA SER A 15 2.30 -11.76 0.64
C SER A 15 3.60 -11.13 0.08
N SER A 16 4.39 -11.89 -0.69
CA SER A 16 5.61 -11.41 -1.33
C SER A 16 5.36 -10.31 -2.38
N GLU A 17 4.22 -10.35 -3.08
CA GLU A 17 3.81 -9.33 -4.05
C GLU A 17 3.43 -8.03 -3.35
N ALA A 18 2.67 -8.13 -2.26
CA ALA A 18 2.27 -7.00 -1.44
C ALA A 18 3.49 -6.31 -0.78
N LYS A 19 4.45 -7.10 -0.25
CA LYS A 19 5.72 -6.60 0.27
C LYS A 19 6.57 -5.87 -0.77
N LEU A 20 6.56 -6.36 -2.01
CA LEU A 20 7.27 -5.72 -3.12
C LEU A 20 6.69 -4.33 -3.42
N LEU A 21 5.37 -4.22 -3.47
CA LEU A 21 4.71 -2.93 -3.68
C LEU A 21 4.94 -1.97 -2.49
N HIS A 22 4.86 -2.47 -1.26
CA HIS A 22 5.17 -1.70 -0.06
C HIS A 22 6.57 -1.07 -0.16
N ALA A 23 7.59 -1.88 -0.47
CA ALA A 23 8.96 -1.40 -0.60
C ALA A 23 9.14 -0.38 -1.75
N VAL A 24 8.39 -0.50 -2.85
CA VAL A 24 8.44 0.48 -3.95
C VAL A 24 7.87 1.83 -3.49
N ILE A 25 6.75 1.81 -2.77
CA ILE A 25 6.09 3.03 -2.27
C ILE A 25 6.93 3.68 -1.17
N GLU A 26 7.51 2.91 -0.25
CA GLU A 26 8.45 3.43 0.75
C GLU A 26 9.66 4.11 0.10
N ASN A 27 10.20 3.54 -0.98
CA ASN A 27 11.31 4.16 -1.72
C ASN A 27 10.87 5.41 -2.50
N HIS A 28 9.58 5.56 -2.77
CA HIS A 28 9.02 6.72 -3.45
C HIS A 28 8.77 7.89 -2.49
N MET A 29 8.54 7.60 -1.20
CA MET A 29 8.43 8.61 -0.15
C MET A 29 9.73 9.42 -0.07
N ASN A 30 9.63 10.72 -0.35
CA ASN A 30 10.80 11.59 -0.35
C ASN A 30 10.48 12.99 0.21
N PRO A 31 11.48 13.72 0.73
CA PRO A 31 11.25 15.02 1.37
C PRO A 31 10.74 16.13 0.44
N CYS A 32 10.66 15.89 -0.87
CA CYS A 32 10.14 16.86 -1.85
C CYS A 32 8.67 16.62 -2.20
N ASN A 33 8.05 15.56 -1.69
CA ASN A 33 6.61 15.34 -1.82
C ASN A 33 5.84 16.48 -1.16
N ASP A 34 4.68 16.80 -1.73
CA ASP A 34 3.74 17.68 -1.02
C ASP A 34 2.99 16.91 0.06
N VAL A 35 2.31 17.65 0.94
CA VAL A 35 1.62 17.07 2.09
C VAL A 35 0.46 16.16 1.67
N ASP A 36 -0.22 16.47 0.58
CA ASP A 36 -1.34 15.65 0.10
C ASP A 36 -0.82 14.34 -0.51
N GLU A 37 0.29 14.39 -1.24
CA GLU A 37 1.00 13.22 -1.75
C GLU A 37 1.51 12.33 -0.61
N ASP A 38 2.20 12.88 0.39
CA ASP A 38 2.69 12.09 1.54
C ASP A 38 1.56 11.46 2.34
N ASN A 39 0.45 12.18 2.55
CA ASN A 39 -0.72 11.65 3.23
C ASN A 39 -1.35 10.50 2.44
N TYR A 40 -1.42 10.63 1.12
CA TYR A 40 -1.95 9.59 0.23
C TYR A 40 -1.07 8.34 0.25
N LEU A 41 0.25 8.49 0.06
CA LEU A 41 1.20 7.38 0.06
C LEU A 41 1.25 6.69 1.43
N SER A 42 1.21 7.45 2.52
CA SER A 42 1.14 6.89 3.88
C SER A 42 -0.13 6.08 4.09
N GLY A 43 -1.27 6.53 3.58
CA GLY A 43 -2.53 5.77 3.63
C GLY A 43 -2.41 4.42 2.90
N ILE A 44 -1.77 4.40 1.73
CA ILE A 44 -1.55 3.16 0.97
C ILE A 44 -0.61 2.21 1.73
N LEU A 45 0.46 2.72 2.34
CA LEU A 45 1.40 1.87 3.09
C LEU A 45 0.70 1.12 4.23
N VAL A 46 -0.18 1.81 4.98
CA VAL A 46 -0.98 1.18 6.05
C VAL A 46 -1.89 0.09 5.50
N GLU A 47 -2.61 0.35 4.40
CA GLU A 47 -3.47 -0.66 3.76
C GLU A 47 -2.66 -1.88 3.28
N LEU A 48 -1.42 -1.66 2.79
CA LEU A 48 -0.53 -2.75 2.37
C LEU A 48 0.01 -3.56 3.54
N GLU A 49 0.34 -2.94 4.67
CA GLU A 49 0.73 -3.66 5.89
C GLU A 49 -0.38 -4.61 6.35
N GLU A 50 -1.63 -4.13 6.43
CA GLU A 50 -2.79 -4.96 6.79
C GLU A 50 -3.00 -6.11 5.81
N ALA A 51 -2.85 -5.86 4.50
CA ALA A 51 -2.97 -6.88 3.47
C ALA A 51 -1.85 -7.94 3.57
N ILE A 52 -0.61 -7.53 3.86
CA ILE A 52 0.52 -8.44 4.04
C ILE A 52 0.26 -9.36 5.22
N GLU A 53 -0.14 -8.82 6.39
CA GLU A 53 -0.44 -9.62 7.57
C GLU A 53 -1.54 -10.65 7.30
N LEU A 54 -2.60 -10.24 6.61
CA LEU A 54 -3.68 -11.14 6.22
C LEU A 54 -3.18 -12.27 5.32
N LEU A 55 -2.42 -11.95 4.26
CA LEU A 55 -1.89 -12.94 3.33
C LEU A 55 -0.94 -13.92 4.01
N GLU A 56 -0.04 -13.43 4.85
CA GLU A 56 0.87 -14.28 5.62
C GLU A 56 0.11 -15.26 6.55
N SER A 57 -1.00 -14.82 7.13
CA SER A 57 -1.84 -15.69 7.96
C SER A 57 -2.53 -16.81 7.17
N LEU A 58 -2.78 -16.60 5.87
CA LEU A 58 -3.43 -17.57 4.98
C LEU A 58 -2.43 -18.52 4.31
N GLU A 59 -1.16 -18.12 4.23
CA GLU A 59 -0.05 -18.90 3.66
C GLU A 59 0.58 -19.89 4.64
N ALA A 60 0.28 -19.75 5.94
CA ALA A 60 0.85 -20.52 7.03
C ALA A 60 0.47 -22.02 7.05
#